data_AF-A0A7J5JCN9-F1
#
_entry.id   AF-A0A7J5JCN9-F1
#
_cell.length_a   1.000
_cell.length_b   1.000
_cell.length_c   1.000
_cell.angle_alpha   90.00
_cell.angle_beta   90.00
_cell.angle_gamma   90.00
#
_symmetry.space_group_name_H-M   'P 1'
#
loop_
_entity.id
_entity.type
_entity.pdbx_description
1 polymer ?
#
loop_
_entity_poly.entity_id
_entity_poly.type
_entity_poly.pdbx_seq_one_letter_code
_entity_poly.pdbx_strand_id
1 'polypeptide(L)'
;MILTNKKSINAGPSFGTGEGVAHSKRWYVALVRMHHEKKVSEYLDKMGIENFIPLQQEMHQWSDRRKLIESVLLPMMVFVHADPKERVEVLSLSTVSRYMVMRGESSPAVIPDEQMARFRFMLDYSDETVCMNSSPLARGEKVQV
;
A
#
# COMPACT_ATOMS: atom_id res chain seq x y z
N MET A 1 16.51 -9.14 -31.86
CA MET A 1 16.67 -10.11 -30.75
C MET A 1 15.43 -9.99 -29.87
N ILE A 2 14.55 -10.99 -29.92
CA ILE A 2 13.27 -10.98 -29.19
C ILE A 2 13.52 -11.64 -27.84
N LEU A 3 13.48 -10.86 -26.76
CA LEU A 3 13.58 -11.38 -25.40
C LEU A 3 12.21 -11.92 -24.99
N THR A 4 12.07 -13.24 -25.01
CA THR A 4 10.92 -13.96 -24.46
C THR A 4 10.86 -13.76 -22.95
N ASN A 5 9.87 -13.00 -22.48
CA ASN A 5 9.61 -12.78 -21.07
C ASN A 5 8.91 -14.03 -20.47
N LYS A 6 9.55 -14.70 -19.52
CA LYS A 6 8.96 -15.83 -18.80
C LYS A 6 7.88 -15.28 -17.87
N LYS A 7 6.62 -15.55 -18.21
CA LYS A 7 5.43 -15.22 -17.42
C LYS A 7 5.49 -16.02 -16.10
N SER A 8 5.87 -15.37 -15.00
CA SER A 8 5.73 -15.96 -13.66
C SER A 8 4.25 -16.08 -13.33
N ILE A 9 3.73 -17.29 -13.48
CA ILE A 9 2.37 -17.68 -13.08
C ILE A 9 2.35 -17.92 -11.57
N ASN A 10 2.14 -16.87 -10.78
CA ASN A 10 1.79 -17.04 -9.37
C ASN A 10 0.32 -17.46 -9.25
N ALA A 11 0.03 -18.72 -9.56
CA ALA A 11 -1.23 -19.35 -9.20
C ALA A 11 -1.20 -19.57 -7.67
N GLY A 12 -1.80 -18.64 -6.92
CA GLY A 12 -2.05 -18.85 -5.49
C GLY A 12 -2.97 -20.06 -5.29
N PRO A 13 -2.79 -20.85 -4.20
CA PRO A 13 -3.57 -22.06 -4.02
C PRO A 13 -5.03 -21.71 -3.66
N SER A 14 -5.97 -22.21 -4.44
CA SER A 14 -7.38 -22.31 -4.09
C SER A 14 -7.56 -23.49 -3.12
N PHE A 15 -7.64 -23.20 -1.82
CA PHE A 15 -7.92 -24.16 -0.74
C PHE A 15 -6.88 -25.29 -0.54
N GLY A 16 -6.19 -25.26 0.59
CA GLY A 16 -5.33 -26.36 1.03
C GLY A 16 -4.86 -26.17 2.47
N THR A 17 -5.40 -26.99 3.37
CA THR A 17 -4.85 -27.24 4.71
C THR A 17 -3.55 -28.00 4.55
N GLY A 18 -2.42 -27.45 4.99
CA GLY A 18 -1.11 -28.11 4.86
C GLY A 18 -0.01 -27.29 5.50
N GLU A 19 0.34 -27.66 6.72
CA GLU A 19 1.57 -27.23 7.41
C GLU A 19 2.78 -27.67 6.58
N GLY A 20 3.63 -26.72 6.15
CA GLY A 20 4.95 -27.06 5.61
C GLY A 20 5.37 -26.48 4.25
N VAL A 21 4.67 -25.49 3.70
CA VAL A 21 5.16 -24.75 2.52
C VAL A 21 5.60 -23.36 2.96
N ALA A 22 6.80 -22.92 2.56
CA ALA A 22 7.24 -21.54 2.77
C ALA A 22 6.16 -20.59 2.23
N HIS A 23 5.46 -19.89 3.13
CA HIS A 23 4.40 -18.99 2.73
C HIS A 23 5.03 -17.82 1.98
N SER A 24 4.74 -17.74 0.67
CA SER A 24 5.16 -16.59 -0.13
C SER A 24 4.66 -15.31 0.53
N LYS A 25 5.52 -14.29 0.55
CA LYS A 25 5.15 -12.95 1.02
C LYS A 25 3.93 -12.43 0.26
N ARG A 26 3.13 -11.62 0.94
CA ARG A 26 1.92 -11.00 0.38
C ARG A 26 1.82 -9.57 0.84
N TRP A 27 1.18 -8.73 0.04
CA TRP A 27 0.91 -7.35 0.42
C TRP A 27 -0.32 -7.26 1.33
N TYR A 28 -0.18 -6.48 2.39
CA TYR A 28 -1.24 -6.15 3.34
C TYR A 28 -1.25 -4.64 3.60
N VAL A 29 -2.31 -4.15 4.22
CA VAL A 29 -2.36 -2.78 4.76
C VAL A 29 -2.29 -2.83 6.28
N ALA A 30 -1.21 -2.31 6.85
CA ALA A 30 -1.09 -2.04 8.27
C ALA A 30 -1.71 -0.66 8.56
N LEU A 31 -2.70 -0.63 9.46
CA LEU A 31 -3.31 0.61 9.94
C LEU A 31 -2.48 1.17 11.09
N VAL A 32 -1.98 2.38 10.92
CA VAL A 32 -1.06 3.05 11.85
C VAL A 32 -1.71 4.25 12.54
N ARG A 33 -1.08 4.73 13.61
CA ARG A 33 -1.46 6.01 14.22
C ARG A 33 -1.32 7.16 13.22
N MET A 34 -2.19 8.15 13.33
CA MET A 34 -2.17 9.34 12.47
C MET A 34 -0.79 10.01 12.49
N HIS A 35 -0.26 10.36 11.32
CA HIS A 35 1.05 11.02 11.14
C HIS A 35 2.27 10.17 11.53
N HIS A 36 2.11 8.87 11.78
CA HIS A 36 3.20 7.96 12.10
C HIS A 36 3.62 7.08 10.92
N GLU A 37 3.10 7.32 9.73
CA GLU A 37 3.33 6.51 8.53
C GLU A 37 4.83 6.40 8.25
N LYS A 38 5.52 7.54 8.05
CA LYS A 38 6.98 7.59 7.78
C LYS A 38 7.80 6.90 8.88
N LYS A 39 7.45 7.15 10.14
CA LYS A 39 8.12 6.55 11.29
C LYS A 39 7.97 5.03 11.32
N VAL A 40 6.80 4.50 10.96
CA VAL A 40 6.58 3.04 10.88
C VAL A 40 7.40 2.45 9.73
N SER A 41 7.40 3.10 8.56
CA SER A 41 8.24 2.66 7.43
C SER A 41 9.72 2.58 7.79
N GLU A 42 10.27 3.58 8.48
CA GLU A 42 11.66 3.53 8.97
C GLU A 42 11.95 2.36 9.92
N TYR A 43 10.98 1.96 10.75
CA TYR A 43 11.14 0.78 11.61
C TYR A 43 11.09 -0.52 10.80
N LEU A 44 10.17 -0.62 9.84
CA LEU A 44 10.05 -1.78 8.97
C LEU A 44 11.29 -1.96 8.10
N ASP A 45 11.86 -0.88 7.58
CA ASP A 45 13.12 -0.90 6.83
C ASP A 45 14.28 -1.45 7.69
N LYS A 46 14.37 -1.04 8.95
CA LYS A 46 15.38 -1.58 9.90
C LYS A 46 15.17 -3.06 10.22
N MET A 47 13.93 -3.53 10.15
CA MET A 47 13.57 -4.95 10.32
C MET A 47 13.78 -5.75 9.02
N GLY A 48 14.09 -5.10 7.90
CA GLY A 48 14.22 -5.74 6.59
C GLY A 48 12.88 -6.14 5.97
N ILE A 49 11.78 -5.54 6.43
CA ILE A 49 10.42 -5.82 5.94
C ILE A 49 10.08 -4.80 4.84
N GLU A 50 9.85 -5.30 3.63
CA GLU A 50 9.47 -4.47 2.49
C GLU A 50 8.12 -3.78 2.76
N ASN A 51 8.09 -2.47 2.53
CA ASN A 51 6.93 -1.64 2.79
C ASN A 51 6.83 -0.49 1.78
N PHE A 52 5.67 0.15 1.74
CA PHE A 52 5.39 1.28 0.87
C PHE A 52 4.40 2.23 1.53
N ILE A 53 4.66 3.54 1.43
CA ILE A 53 3.74 4.61 1.82
C ILE A 53 3.42 5.41 0.55
N PRO A 54 2.15 5.65 0.24
CA PRO A 54 1.77 6.47 -0.91
C PRO A 54 1.98 7.96 -0.56
N LEU A 55 3.22 8.42 -0.74
CA LEU A 55 3.61 9.82 -0.59
C LEU A 55 3.52 10.53 -1.94
N GLN A 56 3.06 11.78 -1.92
CA GLN A 56 3.06 12.65 -3.10
C GLN A 56 3.60 14.04 -2.76
N GLN A 57 4.15 14.73 -3.75
CA GLN A 57 4.65 16.10 -3.57
C GLN A 57 3.53 17.10 -3.88
N GLU A 58 3.17 17.92 -2.91
CA GLU A 58 2.15 18.96 -3.04
C GLU A 58 2.76 20.35 -2.90
N MET A 59 2.32 21.29 -3.73
CA MET A 59 2.76 22.68 -3.66
C MET A 59 1.88 23.46 -2.66
N HIS A 60 2.36 23.61 -1.43
CA HIS A 60 1.62 24.36 -0.42
C HIS A 60 1.94 25.85 -0.52
N GLN A 61 0.91 26.69 -0.66
CA GLN A 61 1.04 28.14 -0.64
C GLN A 61 0.68 28.69 0.75
N TRP A 62 1.64 29.27 1.43
CA TRP A 62 1.44 30.11 2.61
C TRP A 62 1.38 31.59 2.22
N SER A 63 0.91 32.42 3.15
CA SER A 63 0.73 33.85 2.94
C SER A 63 2.00 34.57 2.47
N ASP A 64 3.18 34.06 2.84
CA ASP A 64 4.48 34.63 2.49
C ASP A 64 5.24 33.84 1.41
N ARG A 65 5.05 32.51 1.29
CA ARG A 65 5.87 31.62 0.44
C ARG A 65 5.09 30.44 -0.13
N ARG A 66 5.60 29.90 -1.23
CA ARG A 66 5.21 28.57 -1.74
C ARG A 66 6.32 27.57 -1.42
N LYS A 67 5.96 26.40 -0.87
CA LYS A 67 6.91 25.31 -0.62
C LYS A 67 6.35 23.96 -1.07
N LEU A 68 7.22 23.15 -1.67
CA LEU A 68 6.93 21.76 -1.97
C LEU A 68 6.99 20.94 -0.68
N ILE A 69 5.89 20.27 -0.34
CA ILE A 69 5.78 19.41 0.83
C ILE A 69 5.43 18.00 0.40
N GLU A 70 5.88 17.01 1.16
CA GLU A 70 5.42 15.62 0.99
C GLU A 70 4.16 15.40 1.82
N SER A 71 3.08 15.04 1.14
CA SER A 71 1.79 14.69 1.72
C SER A 71 1.54 13.18 1.59
N VAL A 72 0.82 12.60 2.55
CA VAL A 72 0.41 11.19 2.51
C VAL A 72 -0.94 11.10 1.81
N LEU A 73 -1.02 10.41 0.67
CA LEU A 73 -2.26 10.26 -0.10
C LEU A 73 -3.30 9.41 0.62
N LEU A 74 -2.86 8.35 1.33
CA LEU A 74 -3.71 7.48 2.13
C LEU A 74 -3.30 7.55 3.61
N PRO A 75 -3.89 8.47 4.40
CA PRO A 75 -3.56 8.63 5.80
C PRO A 75 -3.75 7.34 6.59
N MET A 76 -2.90 7.13 7.60
CA MET A 76 -2.94 5.97 8.51
C MET A 76 -2.74 4.61 7.84
N MET A 77 -2.31 4.55 6.58
CA MET A 77 -2.10 3.30 5.84
C MET A 77 -0.64 3.14 5.45
N VAL A 78 -0.04 2.01 5.85
CA VAL A 78 1.26 1.56 5.37
C VAL A 78 1.08 0.21 4.70
N PHE A 79 1.52 0.09 3.46
CA PHE A 79 1.50 -1.18 2.74
C PHE A 79 2.72 -2.00 3.12
N VAL A 80 2.52 -3.27 3.46
CA VAL A 80 3.59 -4.14 3.97
C VAL A 80 3.59 -5.44 3.19
N HIS A 81 4.76 -5.84 2.67
CA HIS A 81 4.97 -7.09 1.97
C HIS A 81 5.64 -8.08 2.92
N ALA A 82 4.82 -8.96 3.50
CA ALA A 82 5.22 -9.78 4.63
C ALA A 82 4.84 -11.25 4.46
N ASP A 83 5.67 -12.14 4.99
CA ASP A 83 5.29 -13.51 5.28
C ASP A 83 4.49 -13.59 6.62
N PRO A 84 3.94 -14.76 7.01
CA PRO A 84 3.16 -14.87 8.24
C PRO A 84 3.93 -14.53 9.53
N LYS A 85 5.24 -14.74 9.56
CA LYS A 85 6.09 -14.42 10.72
C LYS A 85 6.30 -12.91 10.80
N GLU A 86 6.74 -12.30 9.71
CA GLU A 86 6.91 -10.85 9.58
C GLU A 86 5.60 -10.10 9.90
N ARG A 87 4.46 -10.69 9.52
CA ARG A 87 3.13 -10.11 9.82
C ARG A 87 2.86 -10.00 11.32
N VAL A 88 3.32 -10.95 12.12
CA VAL A 88 3.24 -10.88 13.59
C VAL A 88 4.23 -9.84 14.13
N GLU A 89 5.42 -9.78 13.56
CA GLU A 89 6.44 -8.80 13.96
C GLU A 89 5.99 -7.36 13.71
N VAL A 90 5.33 -7.06 12.59
CA VAL A 90 4.76 -5.74 12.29
C VAL A 90 3.75 -5.30 13.35
N LEU A 91 2.92 -6.22 13.85
CA LEU A 91 1.94 -5.94 14.91
C LEU A 91 2.59 -5.68 16.28
N SER A 92 3.86 -6.04 16.46
CA SER A 92 4.59 -5.73 17.70
C SER A 92 4.91 -4.23 17.83
N LEU A 93 4.90 -3.48 16.71
CA LEU A 93 5.09 -2.04 16.71
C LEU A 93 3.87 -1.36 17.33
N SER A 94 4.05 -0.69 18.48
CA SER A 94 2.95 -0.05 19.24
C SER A 94 2.17 1.03 18.47
N THR A 95 2.73 1.52 17.36
CA THR A 95 2.11 2.49 16.45
C THR A 95 1.25 1.84 15.38
N VAL A 96 1.35 0.52 15.17
CA VAL A 96 0.49 -0.28 14.30
C VAL A 96 -0.68 -0.79 15.14
N SER A 97 -1.90 -0.53 14.70
CA SER A 97 -3.12 -0.94 15.42
C SER A 97 -3.58 -2.34 15.01
N ARG A 98 -3.70 -2.57 13.70
CA ARG A 98 -4.18 -3.83 13.11
C ARG A 98 -3.92 -3.83 11.61
N TYR A 99 -4.15 -4.97 10.97
CA TYR A 99 -4.30 -5.02 9.52
C TYR A 99 -5.71 -4.64 9.07
N MET A 100 -5.83 -4.07 7.87
CA MET A 100 -7.11 -3.89 7.21
C MET A 100 -7.75 -5.26 6.91
N VAL A 101 -9.06 -5.35 7.12
CA VAL A 101 -9.86 -6.56 6.93
C VAL A 101 -11.07 -6.19 6.08
N MET A 102 -11.46 -7.07 5.17
CA MET A 102 -12.64 -6.87 4.33
C MET A 102 -13.93 -7.01 5.15
N ARG A 103 -15.00 -6.36 4.69
CA ARG A 103 -16.29 -6.41 5.38
C ARG A 103 -16.80 -7.85 5.45
N GLY A 104 -17.01 -8.35 6.67
CA GLY A 104 -17.51 -9.72 6.90
C GLY A 104 -16.42 -10.79 6.97
N GLU A 105 -15.16 -10.41 6.78
CA GLU A 105 -14.01 -11.31 6.95
C GLU A 105 -13.34 -11.10 8.32
N SER A 106 -12.57 -12.08 8.76
CA SER A 106 -11.73 -12.01 9.97
C SER A 106 -10.23 -12.02 9.64
N SER A 107 -9.86 -12.44 8.44
CA SER A 107 -8.47 -12.45 7.97
C SER A 107 -8.05 -11.10 7.38
N PRO A 108 -6.77 -10.70 7.53
CA PRO A 108 -6.22 -9.54 6.84
C PRO A 108 -6.47 -9.58 5.33
N ALA A 109 -6.89 -8.45 4.77
CA ALA A 109 -7.07 -8.28 3.34
C ALA A 109 -5.71 -8.41 2.63
N VAL A 110 -5.64 -9.27 1.61
CA VAL A 110 -4.46 -9.48 0.77
C VAL A 110 -4.58 -8.64 -0.49
N ILE A 111 -3.54 -7.88 -0.79
CA ILE A 111 -3.42 -7.13 -2.05
C ILE A 111 -2.58 -7.97 -3.03
N PRO A 112 -3.10 -8.30 -4.23
CA PRO A 112 -2.30 -8.92 -5.28
C PRO A 112 -1.11 -8.05 -5.70
N ASP A 113 0.03 -8.67 -5.99
CA ASP A 113 1.26 -7.96 -6.39
C ASP A 113 1.06 -7.05 -7.60
N GLU A 114 0.28 -7.50 -8.59
CA GLU A 114 -0.02 -6.72 -9.78
C GLU A 114 -0.81 -5.45 -9.44
N GLN A 115 -1.74 -5.51 -8.49
CA GLN A 115 -2.48 -4.33 -8.04
C GLN A 115 -1.56 -3.36 -7.32
N MET A 116 -0.66 -3.86 -6.46
CA MET A 116 0.35 -3.03 -5.80
C MET A 116 1.31 -2.38 -6.80
N ALA A 117 1.75 -3.12 -7.81
CA ALA A 117 2.65 -2.61 -8.85
C ALA A 117 1.98 -1.50 -9.67
N ARG A 118 0.71 -1.68 -10.08
CA ARG A 118 -0.06 -0.65 -10.78
C ARG A 118 -0.30 0.58 -9.91
N PHE A 119 -0.58 0.38 -8.62
CA PHE A 119 -0.77 1.48 -7.68
C PHE A 119 0.50 2.31 -7.50
N ARG A 120 1.65 1.65 -7.28
CA ARG A 120 2.97 2.32 -7.23
C ARG A 120 3.27 3.07 -8.53
N PHE A 121 3.10 2.42 -9.68
CA PHE A 121 3.32 3.03 -10.99
C PHE A 121 2.47 4.28 -11.21
N MET A 122 1.19 4.24 -10.84
CA MET A 122 0.31 5.41 -10.97
C MET A 122 0.82 6.62 -10.17
N LEU A 123 1.39 6.40 -8.98
CA LEU A 123 1.90 7.48 -8.13
C LEU A 123 3.26 7.99 -8.58
N ASP A 124 4.13 7.12 -9.07
CA ASP A 124 5.48 7.49 -9.51
C ASP A 124 5.49 8.27 -10.84
N TYR A 125 4.48 8.08 -11.69
CA TYR A 125 4.43 8.63 -13.05
C TYR A 125 3.30 9.64 -13.29
N SER A 126 2.64 10.16 -12.25
CA SER A 126 1.67 11.24 -12.43
C SER A 126 2.36 12.61 -12.40
N ASP A 127 2.15 13.42 -13.44
CA ASP A 127 2.64 14.80 -13.49
C ASP A 127 1.89 15.72 -12.51
N GLU A 128 0.67 15.34 -12.13
CA GLU A 128 -0.20 16.06 -11.20
C GLU A 128 -0.38 15.30 -9.87
N THR A 129 -0.76 16.03 -8.81
CA THR A 129 -1.09 15.44 -7.51
C THR A 129 -2.38 14.63 -7.60
N VAL A 130 -2.35 13.38 -7.13
CA VAL A 130 -3.52 12.52 -7.10
C VAL A 130 -4.44 12.96 -5.96
N CYS A 131 -5.74 13.02 -6.21
CA CYS A 131 -6.74 13.33 -5.20
C CYS A 131 -7.80 12.22 -5.11
N MET A 132 -8.19 11.88 -3.87
CA MET A 132 -9.30 10.97 -3.62
C MET A 132 -10.61 11.74 -3.66
N ASN A 133 -11.39 11.58 -4.72
CA ASN A 133 -12.72 12.18 -4.80
C ASN A 133 -13.77 11.22 -4.22
N SER A 134 -14.35 11.59 -3.08
CA SER A 134 -15.45 10.85 -2.44
C SER A 134 -16.84 11.32 -2.87
N SER A 135 -16.92 12.35 -3.72
CA SER A 135 -18.19 12.87 -4.21
C SER A 135 -18.78 11.89 -5.22
N PRO A 136 -20.05 11.50 -5.07
CA PRO A 136 -20.68 10.58 -6.02
C PRO A 136 -20.78 11.25 -7.39
N LEU A 137 -20.35 10.55 -8.44
CA LEU A 137 -20.48 11.01 -9.82
C LEU A 137 -21.95 11.00 -10.24
N ALA A 138 -22.44 12.12 -10.74
CA ALA A 138 -23.79 12.24 -11.27
C ALA A 138 -23.90 11.67 -12.68
N ARG A 139 -25.08 11.15 -13.04
CA ARG A 139 -25.32 10.68 -14.41
C ARG A 139 -25.16 11.87 -15.38
N GLY A 140 -24.28 11.72 -16.36
CA GLY A 140 -23.98 12.78 -17.36
C GLY A 140 -22.84 13.71 -16.96
N GLU A 141 -22.22 13.52 -15.79
CA GLU A 141 -21.02 14.23 -15.39
C GLU A 141 -19.85 13.85 -16.32
N LYS A 142 -19.14 14.85 -16.81
CA LYS A 142 -17.96 14.65 -17.66
C LYS A 142 -16.76 14.37 -16.76
N VAL A 143 -16.10 13.24 -17.01
CA VAL A 143 -14.85 12.86 -16.33
C VAL A 143 -13.73 12.79 -17.35
N GLN A 144 -12.51 13.08 -16.91
CA GLN A 144 -11.29 12.87 -17.68
C GLN A 144 -10.62 11.59 -17.15
N VAL A 145 -10.16 10.76 -18.08
CA VAL A 145 -9.41 9.52 -17.79
C VAL A 145 -7.93 9.78 -18.03
#